data_AF-A0A944BSA0-F1
#
_entry.id   AF-A0A944BSA0-F1
#
_cell.length_a   1.000
_cell.length_b   1.000
_cell.length_c   1.000
_cell.angle_alpha   90.00
_cell.angle_beta   90.00
_cell.angle_gamma   90.00
#
_symmetry.space_group_name_H-M   'P 1'
#
loop_
_entity.id
_entity.type
_entity.pdbx_description
1 polymer ?
#
loop_
_entity_poly.entity_id
_entity_poly.type
_entity_poly.pdbx_seq_one_letter_code
_entity_poly.pdbx_strand_id
1 'polypeptide(L)'
;MDNNFKKFKNKLMREHLLKAILFGTAGGLAASSISLIASGAVGAFLHPMIHIGIGLAGFAATTLSYFFAKKPKDKNIARRLDKDLELHEKVSTMVEFQDQSSLLIDKQRSDAKEKLENKKNAKLPFRLAVFN
;
A
#
# COMPACT_ATOMS: atom_id res chain seq x y z
N MET A 1 15.29 -0.84 -14.58
CA MET A 1 15.08 -0.89 -13.11
C MET A 1 15.37 -2.30 -12.65
N ASP A 2 16.32 -2.48 -11.73
CA ASP A 2 16.84 -3.81 -11.36
C ASP A 2 15.81 -4.64 -10.60
N ASN A 3 15.86 -5.96 -10.77
CA ASN A 3 14.90 -6.93 -10.21
C ASN A 3 14.76 -6.83 -8.68
N ASN A 4 15.80 -6.39 -7.97
CA ASN A 4 15.80 -6.26 -6.51
C ASN A 4 14.92 -5.10 -6.03
N PHE A 5 14.98 -3.93 -6.68
CA PHE A 5 14.10 -2.79 -6.35
C PHE A 5 12.62 -3.14 -6.60
N LYS A 6 12.34 -3.86 -7.69
CA LYS A 6 10.98 -4.34 -8.02
C LYS A 6 10.43 -5.28 -6.95
N LYS A 7 11.27 -6.15 -6.35
CA LYS A 7 10.86 -7.02 -5.23
C LYS A 7 10.47 -6.22 -4.00
N PHE A 8 11.26 -5.22 -3.60
CA PHE A 8 10.93 -4.36 -2.46
C PHE A 8 9.68 -3.52 -2.71
N LYS A 9 9.54 -2.94 -3.90
CA LYS A 9 8.33 -2.23 -4.33
C LYS A 9 7.09 -3.14 -4.28
N ASN A 10 7.18 -4.36 -4.79
CA ASN A 10 6.08 -5.32 -4.74
C ASN A 10 5.73 -5.74 -3.31
N LYS A 11 6.72 -5.90 -2.42
CA LYS A 11 6.48 -6.22 -1.01
C LYS A 11 5.71 -5.08 -0.33
N LEU A 12 6.14 -3.84 -0.53
CA LEU A 12 5.47 -2.65 0.01
C LEU A 12 4.08 -2.45 -0.59
N MET A 13 3.88 -2.78 -1.87
CA MET A 13 2.57 -2.76 -2.52
C MET A 13 1.62 -3.82 -1.97
N ARG A 14 2.13 -5.03 -1.65
CA ARG A 14 1.35 -6.08 -0.97
C ARG A 14 0.92 -5.64 0.44
N GLU A 15 1.79 -4.96 1.19
CA GLU A 15 1.42 -4.39 2.49
C GLU A 15 0.29 -3.37 2.34
N HIS A 16 0.35 -2.49 1.34
CA HIS A 16 -0.71 -1.52 1.05
C HIS A 16 -2.03 -2.20 0.67
N LEU A 17 -1.98 -3.25 -0.17
CA LEU A 17 -3.15 -4.02 -0.54
C LEU A 17 -3.79 -4.70 0.67
N LEU A 18 -3.00 -5.31 1.55
CA LEU A 18 -3.50 -5.92 2.79
C LEU A 18 -4.19 -4.90 3.69
N LYS A 19 -3.66 -3.67 3.79
CA LYS A 19 -4.32 -2.58 4.53
C LYS A 19 -5.64 -2.17 3.89
N ALA A 20 -5.67 -2.05 2.56
CA ALA A 20 -6.89 -1.71 1.84
C ALA A 20 -7.99 -2.78 1.99
N ILE A 21 -7.60 -4.06 2.00
CA ILE A 21 -8.51 -5.18 2.29
C ILE A 21 -9.02 -5.11 3.72
N LEU A 22 -8.14 -4.85 4.71
CA LEU A 22 -8.54 -4.75 6.11
C LEU A 22 -9.55 -3.62 6.36
N PHE A 23 -9.31 -2.44 5.77
CA PHE A 23 -10.27 -1.33 5.79
C PHE A 23 -11.56 -1.66 5.04
N GLY A 24 -11.42 -2.37 3.92
CA GLY A 24 -12.55 -2.95 3.17
C GLY A 24 -13.46 -3.78 4.04
N THR A 25 -12.88 -4.75 4.75
CA THR A 25 -13.62 -5.69 5.60
C THR A 25 -14.40 -4.96 6.67
N ALA A 26 -13.78 -3.96 7.32
CA ALA A 26 -14.48 -3.11 8.28
C ALA A 26 -15.66 -2.35 7.64
N GLY A 27 -15.47 -1.80 6.44
CA GLY A 27 -16.51 -1.11 5.68
C GLY A 27 -17.67 -2.01 5.27
N GLY A 28 -17.37 -3.21 4.77
CA GLY A 28 -18.38 -4.21 4.40
C GLY A 28 -19.21 -4.69 5.60
N LEU A 29 -18.55 -4.99 6.72
CA LEU A 29 -19.25 -5.37 7.96
C LEU A 29 -20.15 -4.25 8.48
N ALA A 30 -19.68 -2.99 8.45
CA ALA A 30 -20.49 -1.85 8.83
C ALA A 30 -21.74 -1.72 7.93
N ALA A 31 -21.57 -1.83 6.61
CA ALA A 31 -22.67 -1.76 5.66
C ALA A 31 -23.71 -2.88 5.85
N SER A 32 -23.26 -4.13 6.02
CA SER A 32 -24.15 -5.26 6.36
C SER A 32 -24.91 -5.03 7.67
N SER A 33 -24.21 -4.53 8.70
CA SER A 33 -24.81 -4.30 10.02
C SER A 33 -25.89 -3.22 9.98
N ILE A 34 -25.60 -2.09 9.31
CA ILE A 34 -26.57 -1.00 9.11
C ILE A 34 -27.79 -1.51 8.35
N SER A 35 -27.57 -2.31 7.30
CA SER A 35 -28.66 -2.88 6.51
C SER A 35 -29.57 -3.79 7.34
N LEU A 36 -29.00 -4.63 8.21
CA LEU A 36 -29.75 -5.54 9.07
C LEU A 36 -30.60 -4.78 10.11
N ILE A 37 -30.02 -3.74 10.71
CA ILE A 37 -30.71 -2.88 11.69
C ILE A 37 -31.87 -2.15 11.00
N ALA A 38 -31.62 -1.58 9.82
CA ALA A 38 -32.64 -0.85 9.06
C ALA A 38 -33.80 -1.75 8.63
N SER A 39 -33.52 -2.96 8.15
CA SER A 39 -34.59 -3.92 7.78
C SER A 39 -35.42 -4.34 8.99
N GLY A 40 -34.78 -4.54 10.15
CA GLY A 40 -35.48 -4.87 11.40
C GLY A 40 -36.37 -3.74 11.89
N ALA A 41 -35.92 -2.48 11.79
CA ALA A 41 -36.69 -1.32 12.22
C ALA A 41 -37.94 -1.06 11.35
N VAL A 42 -37.89 -1.39 10.06
CA VAL A 42 -39.00 -1.21 9.12
C VAL A 42 -39.94 -2.43 9.10
N GLY A 43 -39.58 -3.53 9.78
CA GLY A 43 -40.34 -4.79 9.75
C GLY A 43 -40.29 -5.51 8.40
N ALA A 44 -39.41 -5.07 7.49
CA ALA A 44 -39.21 -5.65 6.19
C ALA A 44 -38.08 -6.70 6.27
N PHE A 45 -38.44 -7.96 6.50
CA PHE A 45 -37.48 -9.06 6.48
C PHE A 45 -37.04 -9.34 5.04
N LEU A 46 -35.97 -8.65 4.63
CA LEU A 46 -35.32 -8.87 3.35
C LEU A 46 -34.65 -10.24 3.32
N HIS A 47 -34.59 -10.83 2.14
CA HIS A 47 -33.89 -12.10 1.95
C HIS A 47 -32.41 -11.94 2.35
N PRO A 48 -31.81 -12.87 3.13
CA PRO A 48 -30.45 -12.73 3.66
C PRO A 48 -29.36 -12.39 2.62
N MET A 49 -29.56 -12.83 1.37
CA MET A 49 -28.65 -12.53 0.26
C MET A 49 -28.50 -11.03 -0.04
N ILE A 50 -29.52 -10.22 0.27
CA ILE A 50 -29.48 -8.77 0.04
C ILE A 50 -28.47 -8.10 0.98
N HIS A 51 -28.43 -8.51 2.25
CA HIS A 51 -27.48 -7.99 3.24
C HIS A 51 -26.03 -8.39 2.93
N ILE A 52 -25.85 -9.59 2.37
CA ILE A 52 -24.54 -10.05 1.87
C ILE A 52 -24.12 -9.20 0.66
N GLY A 53 -25.04 -8.92 -0.27
CA GLY A 53 -24.78 -8.05 -1.41
C GLY A 53 -24.37 -6.64 -1.00
N ILE A 54 -25.06 -6.05 -0.02
CA ILE A 54 -24.73 -4.72 0.53
C ILE A 54 -23.36 -4.73 1.23
N GLY A 55 -23.06 -5.78 1.99
CA GLY A 55 -21.75 -5.96 2.61
C GLY A 55 -20.63 -6.04 1.59
N LEU A 56 -20.82 -6.82 0.52
CA LEU A 56 -19.84 -6.97 -0.55
C LEU A 56 -19.64 -5.65 -1.32
N ALA A 57 -20.72 -4.92 -1.59
CA ALA A 57 -20.65 -3.59 -2.21
C ALA A 57 -19.91 -2.59 -1.30
N GLY A 58 -20.21 -2.58 0.00
CA GLY A 58 -19.53 -1.74 1.00
C GLY A 58 -18.03 -2.07 1.12
N PHE A 59 -17.69 -3.36 1.11
CA PHE A 59 -16.30 -3.83 1.07
C PHE A 59 -15.58 -3.30 -0.18
N ALA A 60 -16.15 -3.54 -1.35
CA ALA A 60 -15.54 -3.12 -2.62
C ALA A 60 -15.35 -1.60 -2.67
N ALA A 61 -16.37 -0.82 -2.30
CA ALA A 61 -16.30 0.63 -2.31
C ALA A 61 -15.22 1.17 -1.35
N THR A 62 -15.14 0.65 -0.14
CA THR A 62 -14.17 1.11 0.87
C THR A 62 -12.74 0.66 0.57
N THR A 63 -12.53 -0.58 0.11
CA THR A 63 -11.22 -1.04 -0.37
C THR A 63 -10.73 -0.21 -1.55
N LEU A 64 -11.58 0.03 -2.55
CA LEU A 64 -11.20 0.73 -3.77
C LEU A 64 -10.87 2.20 -3.46
N SER A 65 -11.71 2.85 -2.64
CA SER A 65 -11.49 4.21 -2.17
C SER A 65 -10.17 4.35 -1.41
N TYR A 66 -9.92 3.46 -0.43
CA TYR A 66 -8.66 3.48 0.32
C TYR A 66 -7.45 3.23 -0.58
N PHE A 67 -7.54 2.24 -1.48
CA PHE A 67 -6.43 1.85 -2.34
C PHE A 67 -5.99 3.00 -3.26
N PHE A 68 -6.94 3.69 -3.89
CA PHE A 68 -6.65 4.80 -4.78
C PHE A 68 -6.28 6.09 -4.04
N ALA A 69 -7.02 6.45 -2.98
CA ALA A 69 -6.77 7.69 -2.25
C ALA A 69 -5.43 7.68 -1.49
N LYS A 70 -5.00 6.51 -1.01
CA LYS A 70 -3.77 6.35 -0.21
C LYS A 70 -2.67 5.60 -0.95
N LYS A 71 -2.73 5.49 -2.29
CA LYS A 71 -1.73 4.79 -3.09
C LYS A 71 -0.32 5.33 -2.77
N PRO A 72 0.62 4.50 -2.31
CA PRO A 72 1.95 4.96 -1.96
C PRO A 72 2.68 5.43 -3.22
N LYS A 73 3.14 6.68 -3.22
CA LYS A 73 4.00 7.23 -4.28
C LYS A 73 5.40 6.62 -4.20
N ASP A 74 6.06 6.47 -5.34
CA ASP A 74 7.40 5.87 -5.42
C ASP A 74 8.44 6.59 -4.54
N LYS A 75 8.34 7.92 -4.39
CA LYS A 75 9.17 8.72 -3.44
C LYS A 75 8.98 8.31 -1.98
N ASN A 76 7.74 8.01 -1.56
CA ASN A 76 7.45 7.59 -0.17
C ASN A 76 7.96 6.16 0.10
N ILE A 77 7.87 5.29 -0.91
CA ILE A 77 8.41 3.93 -0.89
C ILE A 77 9.94 3.98 -0.74
N ALA A 78 10.61 4.83 -1.54
CA ALA A 78 12.05 5.02 -1.49
C ALA A 78 12.53 5.56 -0.14
N ARG A 79 11.86 6.59 0.39
CA ARG A 79 12.20 7.18 1.69
C ARG A 79 12.07 6.20 2.85
N ARG A 80 11.05 5.33 2.83
CA ARG A 80 10.92 4.25 3.82
C ARG A 80 12.02 3.21 3.66
N LEU A 81 12.34 2.83 2.42
CA LEU A 81 13.40 1.87 2.16
C LEU A 81 14.76 2.39 2.67
N ASP A 82 15.05 3.68 2.47
CA ASP A 82 16.27 4.31 3.00
C ASP A 82 16.32 4.30 4.53
N LYS A 83 15.19 4.55 5.18
CA LYS A 83 15.11 4.53 6.65
C LYS A 83 15.22 3.13 7.23
N ASP A 84 14.51 2.16 6.67
CA ASP A 84 14.46 0.79 7.18
C ASP A 84 15.74 0.00 6.84
N LEU A 85 16.50 0.40 5.81
CA LEU A 85 17.75 -0.22 5.41
C LEU A 85 19.00 0.64 5.68
N GLU A 86 18.85 1.79 6.35
CA GLU A 86 19.95 2.74 6.63
C GLU A 86 20.78 3.09 5.38
N LEU A 87 20.09 3.35 4.27
CA LEU A 87 20.75 3.65 2.98
C LEU A 87 21.08 5.14 2.82
N HIS A 88 20.88 5.97 3.85
CA HIS A 88 21.22 7.40 3.89
C HIS A 88 20.72 8.18 2.65
N GLU A 89 19.42 8.09 2.36
CA GLU A 89 18.73 8.82 1.28
C GLU A 89 19.16 8.51 -0.16
N LYS A 90 19.99 7.46 -0.35
CA LYS A 90 20.47 7.07 -1.68
C LYS A 90 19.35 6.63 -2.61
N VAL A 91 18.33 5.94 -2.10
CA VAL A 91 17.19 5.49 -2.92
C VAL A 91 16.21 6.63 -3.19
N SER A 92 15.97 7.51 -2.22
CA SER A 92 15.14 8.70 -2.35
C SER A 92 15.71 9.65 -3.39
N THR A 93 17.02 9.93 -3.33
CA THR A 93 17.74 10.76 -4.30
C THR A 93 17.66 10.14 -5.70
N MET A 94 17.83 8.82 -5.81
CA MET A 94 17.72 8.12 -7.09
C MET A 94 16.33 8.24 -7.74
N VAL A 95 15.25 8.23 -6.94
CA VAL A 95 13.87 8.39 -7.43
C VAL A 95 13.57 9.86 -7.77
N GLU A 96 14.13 10.80 -7.02
CA GLU A 96 13.96 12.24 -7.25
C GLU A 96 14.64 12.72 -8.54
N PHE A 97 15.83 12.19 -8.86
CA PHE A 97 16.57 12.51 -10.08
C PHE A 97 16.41 11.45 -11.19
N GLN A 98 15.30 10.71 -11.21
CA GLN A 98 15.08 9.67 -12.23
C GLN A 98 15.03 10.24 -13.67
N ASP A 99 14.52 11.48 -13.82
CA ASP A 99 14.28 12.14 -15.10
C ASP A 99 15.45 13.03 -15.55
N GLN A 100 16.53 13.09 -14.76
CA GLN A 100 17.74 13.85 -15.08
C GLN A 100 18.92 12.90 -15.34
N SER A 101 19.68 13.17 -16.40
CA SER A 101 20.90 12.41 -16.74
C SER A 101 22.14 13.30 -16.58
N SER A 102 23.02 12.92 -15.66
CA SER A 102 24.36 13.48 -15.54
C SER A 102 25.33 12.41 -15.02
N LEU A 103 26.62 12.55 -15.31
CA LEU A 103 27.65 11.60 -14.86
C LEU A 103 27.64 11.38 -13.34
N LEU A 104 27.34 12.41 -12.55
CA LEU A 104 27.26 12.32 -11.09
C LEU A 104 25.99 11.57 -10.65
N ILE A 105 24.85 11.83 -11.31
CA ILE A 105 23.57 11.17 -11.01
C ILE A 105 23.64 9.68 -11.36
N ASP A 106 24.28 9.33 -12.48
CA ASP A 106 24.45 7.94 -12.88
C ASP A 106 25.38 7.17 -11.93
N LYS A 107 26.43 7.82 -11.44
CA LYS A 107 27.30 7.25 -10.40
C LYS A 107 26.56 7.03 -9.09
N GLN A 108 25.80 8.03 -8.62
CA GLN A 108 24.97 7.89 -7.40
C GLN A 108 23.94 6.78 -7.53
N ARG A 109 23.35 6.61 -8.71
CA ARG A 109 22.41 5.53 -9.02
C ARG A 109 23.09 4.16 -8.94
N SER A 110 24.31 4.02 -9.47
CA SER A 110 25.10 2.79 -9.36
C SER A 110 25.43 2.44 -7.89
N ASP A 111 25.90 3.42 -7.11
CA ASP A 111 26.22 3.23 -5.70
C ASP A 111 24.99 2.87 -4.84
N ALA A 112 23.83 3.43 -5.18
CA ALA A 112 22.57 3.11 -4.51
C ALA A 112 22.13 1.66 -4.80
N LYS A 113 22.30 1.21 -6.05
CA LYS A 113 22.00 -0.16 -6.48
C LYS A 113 22.89 -1.17 -5.77
N GLU A 114 24.20 -0.96 -5.75
CA GLU A 114 25.16 -1.86 -5.11
C GLU A 114 24.86 -2.05 -3.61
N LYS A 115 24.55 -0.95 -2.90
CA LYS A 115 24.15 -1.04 -1.48
C LYS A 115 22.82 -1.76 -1.28
N LEU A 116 21.88 -1.63 -2.22
CA LEU A 116 20.62 -2.36 -2.22
C LEU A 116 20.82 -3.87 -2.48
N GLU A 117 21.74 -4.24 -3.37
CA GLU A 117 22.09 -5.63 -3.63
C GLU A 117 22.72 -6.30 -2.41
N ASN A 118 23.60 -5.59 -1.71
CA ASN A 118 24.22 -6.06 -0.46
C ASN A 118 23.20 -6.27 0.67
N LYS A 119 22.04 -5.59 0.63
CA LYS A 119 20.94 -5.76 1.61
C LYS A 119 19.75 -6.58 1.10
N LYS A 120 19.94 -7.39 0.05
CA LYS A 120 18.89 -8.21 -0.61
C LYS A 120 18.03 -9.07 0.32
N ASN A 121 18.59 -9.57 1.43
CA ASN A 121 17.88 -10.41 2.40
C ASN A 121 17.41 -9.67 3.66
N ALA A 122 17.52 -8.34 3.70
CA ALA A 122 17.13 -7.56 4.85
C ALA A 122 15.61 -7.66 5.09
N LYS A 123 15.23 -8.00 6.33
CA LYS A 123 13.83 -8.08 6.75
C LYS A 123 13.29 -6.67 6.97
N LEU A 124 12.50 -6.18 6.02
CA LEU A 124 11.70 -4.97 6.25
C LEU A 124 10.59 -5.26 7.28
N PRO A 125 10.50 -4.48 8.38
CA PRO A 125 9.44 -4.63 9.36
C PRO A 125 8.09 -4.19 8.78
N PHE A 126 7.06 -5.00 9.00
CA PHE A 126 5.69 -4.64 8.63
C PHE A 126 5.22 -3.49 9.52
N ARG A 127 4.86 -2.35 8.92
CA ARG A 127 4.35 -1.18 9.66
C ARG A 127 2.89 -0.95 9.31
N LEU A 128 2.02 -1.00 10.32
CA LEU A 128 0.60 -0.66 10.22
C LEU A 128 0.37 0.83 9.97
N ALA A 129 1.23 1.71 10.51
CA ALA A 129 1.08 3.16 10.39
C ALA A 129 1.09 3.64 8.92
N VAL A 130 0.18 4.57 8.63
CA VAL A 130 0.10 5.32 7.37
C VAL A 130 1.39 6.12 7.21
N PHE A 131 1.92 6.16 5.99
CA PHE A 131 3.04 7.03 5.63
C PHE A 131 2.69 8.47 6.03
N ASN A 132 3.38 9.00 7.05
CA ASN A 132 3.46 10.43 7.33
C ASN A 132 4.66 11.02 6.57
#